data_AF-A0A0P7C5W0-F1
#
_entry.id   AF-A0A0P7C5W0-F1
#
_cell.length_a   1.000
_cell.length_b   1.000
_cell.length_c   1.000
_cell.angle_alpha   90.00
_cell.angle_beta   90.00
_cell.angle_gamma   90.00
#
_symmetry.space_group_name_H-M   'P 1'
#
loop_
_entity.id
_entity.type
_entity.pdbx_description
1 polymer ?
#
loop_
_entity_poly.entity_id
_entity_poly.type
_entity_poly.pdbx_seq_one_letter_code
_entity_poly.pdbx_strand_id
1 'polypeptide(L)' 'MGQAPERVTGARRTESGWSFLVDLTELERIPSTTSVIATYRLDVDDTGCLLGYERLRRFVRGATD' A
#
# COMPACT_ATOMS: atom_id res chain seq x y z
N MET A 1 -7.06 -12.93 -5.11
CA MET A 1 -5.67 -12.98 -4.59
C MET A 1 -5.22 -11.54 -4.39
N GLY A 2 -4.74 -11.20 -3.19
CA GLY A 2 -4.18 -9.86 -2.93
C GLY A 2 -2.80 -9.74 -3.56
N GLN A 3 -2.43 -8.55 -4.01
CA GLN A 3 -1.05 -8.26 -4.41
C GLN A 3 -0.18 -8.12 -3.17
N ALA A 4 1.03 -8.68 -3.23
CA ALA A 4 2.02 -8.48 -2.19
C ALA A 4 2.48 -7.01 -2.20
N PRO A 5 2.69 -6.40 -1.03
CA PRO A 5 3.28 -5.07 -0.95
C PRO A 5 4.67 -5.07 -1.58
N GLU A 6 4.93 -4.09 -2.44
CA GLU A 6 6.29 -3.85 -2.92
C GLU A 6 7.14 -3.20 -1.85
N ARG A 7 6.51 -2.32 -1.06
CA ARG A 7 7.18 -1.56 -0.02
C ARG A 7 6.22 -1.22 1.11
N VAL A 8 6.70 -1.31 2.35
CA VAL A 8 6.06 -0.69 3.50
C VAL A 8 6.72 0.66 3.70
N THR A 9 5.95 1.73 3.62
CA THR A 9 6.44 3.13 3.69
C THR A 9 6.17 3.79 5.02
N GLY A 10 5.28 3.21 5.83
CA GLY A 10 4.99 3.71 7.16
C GLY A 10 4.29 2.66 8.00
N ALA A 11 4.51 2.75 9.31
CA ALA A 11 3.81 1.97 10.31
C ALA A 11 3.60 2.86 11.54
N ARG A 12 2.39 2.86 12.09
CA ARG A 12 2.11 3.48 13.39
C ARG A 12 1.21 2.60 14.23
N ARG A 13 1.42 2.64 15.55
CA ARG A 13 0.49 2.08 16.50
C ARG A 13 -0.80 2.92 16.52
N THR A 14 -1.93 2.26 16.71
CA THR A 14 -3.24 2.86 16.96
C THR A 14 -3.77 2.32 18.29
N GLU A 15 -4.90 2.85 18.76
CA GLU A 15 -5.56 2.34 19.97
C GLU A 15 -6.07 0.91 19.81
N SER A 16 -6.38 0.49 18.57
CA SER A 16 -6.99 -0.79 18.26
C SER A 16 -6.09 -1.75 17.49
N GLY A 17 -4.80 -1.42 17.33
CA GLY A 17 -3.85 -2.22 16.56
C GLY A 17 -2.81 -1.37 15.84
N TRP A 18 -2.68 -1.55 14.53
CA TRP A 18 -1.67 -0.88 13.70
C TRP A 18 -2.25 -0.31 12.42
N SER A 19 -1.63 0.77 11.94
CA SER A 19 -1.92 1.37 10.64
C SER A 19 -0.65 1.40 9.81
N PHE A 20 -0.70 0.83 8.61
CA PHE A 20 0.42 0.72 7.68
C PHE A 20 0.17 1.53 6.42
N LEU A 21 1.22 2.14 5.89
CA LEU A 21 1.24 2.63 4.52
C LEU A 21 2.04 1.65 3.68
N VAL A 22 1.42 1.14 2.61
CA VAL A 22 2.05 0.18 1.70
C VAL A 22 1.88 0.62 0.26
N ASP A 23 2.95 0.48 -0.51
CA ASP A 23 2.91 0.69 -1.95
C ASP A 23 2.65 -0.66 -2.64
N LEU A 24 1.62 -0.69 -3.49
CA LEU A 24 1.19 -1.85 -4.26
C LEU A 24 1.20 -1.50 -5.75
N THR A 25 1.76 -2.36 -6.60
CA THR A 25 1.45 -2.28 -8.04
C THR A 25 -0.02 -2.62 -8.22
N GLU A 26 -0.81 -1.81 -8.91
CA GLU A 26 -2.19 -2.17 -9.28
C GLU A 26 -2.28 -2.60 -10.76
N LEU A 27 -1.32 -2.18 -11.58
CA LEU A 27 -1.23 -2.56 -12.99
C LEU A 27 0.24 -2.63 -13.42
N GLU A 28 0.69 -3.83 -13.76
CA GLU A 28 1.99 -4.06 -14.37
C GLU A 28 1.97 -3.66 -15.85
N ARG A 29 3.05 -3.04 -16.34
CA ARG A 29 3.21 -2.61 -17.75
C ARG A 29 4.65 -2.81 -18.24
N ILE A 30 4.86 -2.70 -19.55
CA ILE A 30 6.18 -2.79 -20.19
C ILE A 30 6.44 -1.49 -20.97
N PRO A 31 7.54 -0.76 -20.70
CA PRO A 31 8.53 -1.05 -19.65
C PRO A 31 7.94 -0.85 -18.24
N SER A 32 8.51 -1.52 -17.24
CA SER A 32 8.00 -1.52 -15.84
C SER A 32 7.99 -0.15 -15.18
N THR A 33 8.75 0.81 -15.70
CA THR A 33 8.69 2.23 -15.33
C THR A 33 7.35 2.88 -15.66
N THR A 34 6.50 2.25 -16.49
CA THR A 34 5.15 2.76 -16.79
C THR A 34 4.06 2.09 -15.96
N SER A 35 4.42 1.13 -15.10
CA SER A 35 3.49 0.44 -14.21
C SER A 35 2.83 1.41 -13.23
N VAL A 36 1.62 1.10 -12.81
CA VAL A 36 0.82 1.93 -11.92
C VAL A 36 0.96 1.41 -10.50
N ILE A 37 1.45 2.26 -9.60
CA ILE A 37 1.57 2.01 -8.17
C ILE A 37 0.48 2.81 -7.44
N ALA A 38 0.00 2.28 -6.32
CA ALA A 38 -0.86 2.97 -5.40
C ALA A 38 -0.39 2.79 -3.96
N THR A 39 -0.49 3.87 -3.17
CA THR A 39 -0.26 3.80 -1.73
C THR A 39 -1.59 3.53 -1.05
N TYR A 40 -1.62 2.48 -0.23
CA TYR A 40 -2.76 2.08 0.58
C TYR A 40 -2.47 2.30 2.05
N ARG A 41 -3.47 2.75 2.79
CA ARG A 41 -3.52 2.60 4.25
C ARG A 41 -4.22 1.29 4.58
N LEU A 42 -3.57 0.46 5.39
CA LEU A 42 -4.15 -0.76 5.95
C LEU A 42 -4.24 -0.59 7.46
N ASP A 43 -5.44 -0.72 8.01
CA ASP A 43 -5.67 -0.74 9.44
C ASP A 43 -5.92 -2.19 9.86
N VAL A 44 -5.12 -2.68 10.80
CA VAL A 44 -5.19 -4.05 11.30
C VAL A 44 -5.29 -4.04 12.82
N ASP A 45 -5.86 -5.10 13.39
CA ASP A 45 -5.86 -5.30 14.84
C ASP A 45 -4.50 -5.77 15.38
N ASP A 46 -4.42 -5.99 16.69
CA ASP A 46 -3.19 -6.48 17.36
C ASP A 46 -2.74 -7.87 16.91
N THR A 47 -3.61 -8.64 16.27
CA THR A 47 -3.30 -9.96 15.72
C THR A 47 -2.93 -9.91 14.23
N GLY A 48 -3.03 -8.72 13.61
CA GLY A 48 -2.79 -8.51 12.19
C GLY A 48 -4.00 -8.79 11.30
N CYS A 49 -5.20 -8.95 11.87
CA CYS A 49 -6.42 -9.09 11.06
C CYS A 49 -6.81 -7.73 10.47
N LEU A 50 -7.11 -7.71 9.17
CA LEU A 50 -7.47 -6.49 8.45
C LEU A 50 -8.84 -5.97 8.93
N LEU A 51 -8.84 -4.77 9.49
CA LEU A 51 -10.04 -4.05 9.92
C LEU A 51 -10.54 -3.10 8.83
N GLY A 52 -9.63 -2.54 8.05
CA GLY A 52 -9.97 -1.60 6.98
C GLY A 52 -8.81 -1.36 6.02
N TYR A 53 -9.15 -0.90 4.82
CA TYR A 53 -8.15 -0.48 3.83
C TYR A 53 -8.68 0.69 3.00
N GLU A 54 -7.78 1.59 2.62
CA GLU A 54 -8.10 2.76 1.81
C GLU A 54 -6.96 3.06 0.84
N ARG A 55 -7.27 3.28 -0.43
CA ARG A 55 -6.29 3.79 -1.41
C ARG A 55 -6.15 5.29 -1.23
N LEU A 56 -4.97 5.75 -0.85
CA LEU A 56 -4.69 7.16 -0.61
C LEU A 56 -4.35 7.90 -1.90
N ARG A 57 -3.55 7.27 -2.77
CA ARG A 57 -3.13 7.86 -4.05
C ARG A 57 -2.71 6.80 -5.05
N ARG A 58 -2.62 7.20 -6.32
CA ARG A 58 -2.12 6.40 -7.44
C ARG A 58 -1.16 7.23 -8.27
N PHE A 59 -0.07 6.61 -8.72
CA PHE A 59 0.96 7.25 -9.52
C PHE A 59 1.66 6.25 -10.44
N VAL A 60 2.36 6.74 -11.46
CA VAL A 60 3.20 5.90 -12.32
C VAL A 60 4.53 5.64 -11.63
N ARG A 61 5.07 4.42 -11.76
CA ARG A 61 6.34 4.02 -11.15
C ARG A 61 7.45 5.01 -11.57
N GLY A 62 8.17 5.55 -10.58
CA GLY A 62 9.23 6.53 -10.83
C GLY A 62 8.76 7.97 -11.03
N ALA A 63 7.47 8.26 -10.92
CA ALA A 63 7.01 9.62 -10.69
C ALA A 63 7.63 10.13 -9.39
N THR A 64 8.38 11.23 -9.48
CA THR A 64 8.83 11.97 -8.30
C THR A 64 7.69 12.90 -7.90
N ASP A 65 7.31 12.84 -6.63
CA ASP A 65 6.34 13.76 -6.01
C ASP A 65 6.91 15.18 -5.95
#